data_AF-A0A1M6P3V8-F1
#
_entry.id   AF-A0A1M6P3V8-F1
#
_cell.length_a   1.000
_cell.length_b   1.000
_cell.length_c   1.000
_cell.angle_alpha   90.00
_cell.angle_beta   90.00
_cell.angle_gamma   90.00
#
_symmetry.space_group_name_H-M   'P 1'
#
loop_
_entity.id
_entity.type
_entity.pdbx_description
1 polymer ?
#
loop_
_entity_poly.entity_id
_entity_poly.type
_entity_poly.pdbx_seq_one_letter_code
_entity_poly.pdbx_strand_id
1 'polypeptide(L)'
;MNFFTLKESLGPRFIIFDYFIKWYLKHFGLFSYIFVLIGSITTLLGYFIYLNLKKNEKDRVLMIVIFGLILVIGLLGIGLDIVHTM
;
A
#
# COMPACT_ATOMS: atom_id res chain seq x y z
N MET A 1 -15.53 -22.67 -19.20
CA MET A 1 -14.30 -22.77 -18.38
C MET A 1 -13.13 -22.30 -19.23
N ASN A 2 -12.76 -21.02 -19.16
CA ASN A 2 -11.68 -20.47 -19.99
C ASN A 2 -10.56 -19.94 -19.10
N PHE A 3 -9.47 -20.71 -19.09
CA PHE A 3 -8.06 -20.30 -19.03
C PHE A 3 -7.71 -19.07 -18.18
N PHE A 4 -7.52 -19.33 -16.88
CA PHE A 4 -6.59 -18.56 -16.06
C PHE A 4 -5.18 -18.73 -16.64
N THR A 5 -4.70 -17.74 -17.40
CA THR A 5 -3.30 -17.63 -17.75
C THR A 5 -2.50 -17.35 -16.48
N LEU A 6 -1.80 -18.39 -16.04
CA LEU A 6 -0.83 -18.41 -14.96
C LEU A 6 0.34 -17.48 -15.30
N LYS A 7 0.24 -16.20 -14.93
CA LYS A 7 1.43 -15.41 -14.62
C LYS A 7 1.87 -15.85 -13.21
N GLU A 8 2.93 -16.63 -13.14
CA GLU A 8 3.51 -17.14 -11.88
C GLU A 8 4.04 -15.98 -11.04
N SER A 9 3.14 -15.36 -10.28
CA SER A 9 3.50 -14.49 -9.16
C SER A 9 3.74 -15.38 -7.94
N LEU A 10 5.00 -15.41 -7.47
CA LEU A 10 5.47 -16.13 -6.28
C LEU A 10 4.99 -15.50 -4.95
N GLY A 11 4.12 -14.48 -4.99
CA GLY A 11 3.59 -13.82 -3.80
C GLY A 11 2.28 -14.44 -3.29
N PRO A 12 2.00 -14.40 -1.97
CA PRO A 12 0.72 -14.82 -1.43
C PRO A 12 -0.41 -14.03 -2.10
N ARG A 13 -1.28 -14.74 -2.83
CA ARG A 13 -2.44 -14.14 -3.49
C ARG A 13 -3.50 -13.82 -2.45
N PHE A 14 -3.44 -12.61 -1.92
CA PHE A 14 -4.56 -12.02 -1.21
C PHE A 14 -5.66 -11.64 -2.21
N ILE A 15 -6.35 -12.66 -2.76
CA ILE A 15 -7.32 -12.54 -3.88
C ILE A 15 -8.36 -11.44 -3.59
N ILE A 16 -8.84 -11.35 -2.35
CA ILE A 16 -9.84 -10.36 -1.94
C ILE A 16 -9.30 -8.93 -2.06
N PHE A 17 -8.06 -8.70 -1.63
CA PHE A 17 -7.43 -7.39 -1.70
C PHE A 17 -7.14 -6.97 -3.14
N ASP A 18 -6.66 -7.89 -3.98
CA ASP A 18 -6.44 -7.62 -5.41
C ASP A 18 -7.75 -7.23 -6.11
N TYR A 19 -8.83 -7.99 -5.90
CA TYR A 19 -10.14 -7.66 -6.46
C TYR A 19 -10.70 -6.34 -5.95
N PHE A 20 -10.55 -6.05 -4.66
CA PHE A 20 -11.04 -4.80 -4.08
C PHE A 20 -10.26 -3.59 -4.62
N ILE A 21 -8.94 -3.66 -4.67
CA ILE A 21 -8.09 -2.59 -5.21
C ILE A 21 -8.38 -2.41 -6.69
N LYS A 22 -8.54 -3.50 -7.46
CA LYS A 22 -8.96 -3.43 -8.86
C LYS A 22 -10.31 -2.73 -9.00
N TRP A 23 -11.32 -3.18 -8.28
CA TRP A 23 -12.65 -2.57 -8.32
C TRP A 23 -12.61 -1.07 -7.99
N TYR A 24 -11.85 -0.71 -6.95
CA TYR A 24 -11.70 0.67 -6.50
C TYR A 24 -10.97 1.53 -7.54
N LEU A 25 -9.84 1.07 -8.07
CA LEU A 25 -9.10 1.77 -9.12
C LEU A 25 -9.94 1.97 -10.37
N LYS A 26 -10.75 0.99 -10.76
CA LYS A 26 -11.67 1.11 -11.89
C LYS A 26 -12.77 2.16 -11.69
N HIS A 27 -13.25 2.36 -10.46
CA HIS A 27 -14.32 3.32 -10.17
C HIS A 27 -13.81 4.74 -9.85
N PHE A 28 -12.69 4.85 -9.12
CA PHE A 28 -12.23 6.12 -8.55
C PHE A 28 -10.89 6.59 -9.12
N GLY A 29 -10.17 5.72 -9.84
CA GLY A 29 -8.88 6.02 -10.46
C GLY A 29 -7.68 5.96 -9.51
N LEU A 30 -6.49 6.01 -10.11
CA LEU A 30 -5.20 5.89 -9.42
C LEU A 30 -4.95 7.03 -8.43
N PHE A 31 -5.31 8.27 -8.78
CA PHE A 31 -5.11 9.42 -7.89
C PHE A 31 -5.93 9.28 -6.60
N SER A 32 -7.19 8.84 -6.69
CA SER A 32 -8.01 8.59 -5.51
C SER A 32 -7.43 7.48 -4.64
N TYR A 33 -6.91 6.41 -5.26
CA TYR A 33 -6.22 5.34 -4.53
C TYR A 33 -5.01 5.87 -3.76
N ILE A 34 -4.17 6.71 -4.38
CA ILE A 34 -3.00 7.29 -3.73
C ILE A 34 -3.43 8.17 -2.54
N PHE A 35 -4.40 9.06 -2.73
CA PHE A 35 -4.82 9.96 -1.65
C PHE A 35 -5.51 9.22 -0.50
N VAL A 36 -6.43 8.29 -0.79
CA VAL A 36 -7.21 7.62 0.25
C VAL A 36 -6.38 6.55 0.95
N LEU A 37 -5.70 5.68 0.21
CA LEU A 37 -5.03 4.53 0.79
C LEU A 37 -3.62 4.88 1.27
N ILE A 38 -2.79 5.46 0.41
CA ILE A 38 -1.43 5.85 0.80
C ILE A 38 -1.48 7.04 1.76
N GLY A 39 -2.32 8.04 1.48
CA GLY A 39 -2.46 9.21 2.35
C GLY A 39 -2.87 8.83 3.78
N SER A 40 -3.92 8.02 3.95
CA SER A 40 -4.40 7.62 5.29
C SER A 40 -3.34 6.86 6.09
N ILE A 41 -2.62 5.93 5.46
CA ILE A 41 -1.55 5.17 6.11
C ILE A 41 -0.38 6.10 6.48
N THR A 42 0.00 7.00 5.59
CA THR A 42 1.10 7.94 5.84
C THR A 42 0.75 8.89 6.99
N THR A 43 -0.50 9.36 7.08
CA THR A 43 -0.98 10.17 8.21
C THR A 43 -0.93 9.40 9.53
N LEU A 44 -1.36 8.14 9.52
CA LEU A 44 -1.33 7.28 10.71
C LEU A 44 0.11 7.01 11.18
N LEU A 45 1.02 6.72 10.26
CA LEU A 45 2.45 6.56 10.57
C LEU A 45 3.05 7.88 11.10
N GLY A 46 2.70 9.02 10.51
CA GLY A 46 3.09 10.35 10.98
C GLY A 46 2.64 10.61 12.42
N TYR A 47 1.42 10.21 12.78
CA TYR A 47 0.92 10.30 14.15
C TYR A 47 1.75 9.45 15.13
N PHE A 48 2.09 8.21 14.76
CA PHE A 48 2.95 7.37 15.61
C PHE A 48 4.36 7.94 15.73
N ILE A 49 4.94 8.45 14.65
CA ILE A 49 6.24 9.14 14.67
C ILE A 49 6.20 10.32 15.64
N TYR A 50 5.17 11.16 15.55
CA TYR A 50 4.99 12.31 16.45
C TYR A 50 4.90 11.88 17.92
N LEU A 51 4.11 10.85 18.23
CA LEU A 51 4.00 10.34 19.60
C LEU A 51 5.33 9.80 20.15
N ASN A 52 6.10 9.06 19.33
CA ASN A 52 7.38 8.49 19.76
C ASN A 52 8.48 9.56 19.86
N LEU A 53 8.45 10.59 18.99
CA LEU A 53 9.30 11.77 19.12
C LEU A 53 9.03 12.52 20.43
N LYS A 54 7.76 12.69 20.80
CA LYS A 54 7.38 13.31 22.09
C LYS A 54 7.89 12.52 23.30
N LYS A 55 8.01 11.20 23.17
CA LYS A 55 8.58 10.30 24.18
C LYS A 55 10.12 10.19 24.12
N ASN A 56 10.76 10.91 23.18
CA ASN A 56 12.20 10.86 22.91
C ASN A 56 12.73 9.46 22.52
N GLU A 57 11.85 8.58 22.01
CA GLU A 57 12.16 7.21 21.60
C GLU A 57 12.64 7.18 20.14
N LYS A 58 13.83 7.74 19.88
CA LYS A 58 14.36 7.95 18.52
C LYS A 58 14.55 6.66 17.72
N ASP A 59 14.94 5.56 18.36
CA ASP A 59 15.13 4.26 17.70
C ASP A 59 13.82 3.71 17.14
N ARG A 60 12.72 3.89 17.88
CA ARG A 60 11.38 3.50 17.42
C ARG A 60 10.90 4.37 16.26
N VAL A 61 11.18 5.67 16.31
CA VAL A 61 10.86 6.59 15.20
C VAL A 61 11.57 6.14 13.92
N LEU A 62 12.87 5.86 14.01
CA LEU A 62 13.67 5.41 12.87
C LEU A 62 13.12 4.09 12.29
N MET A 63 12.76 3.14 13.16
CA MET A 63 12.12 1.89 12.75
C MET A 63 10.79 2.13 12.02
N ILE A 64 9.91 2.99 12.56
CA ILE A 64 8.62 3.33 11.93
C ILE A 64 8.82 3.98 10.57
N VAL A 65 9.81 4.87 10.43
CA VAL A 65 10.11 5.53 9.15
C VAL A 65 10.58 4.51 8.11
N ILE A 66 11.50 3.61 8.46
CA ILE A 66 12.01 2.59 7.52
C ILE A 66 10.89 1.65 7.07
N PHE A 67 10.13 1.07 8.00
CA PHE A 67 9.01 0.20 7.63
C PHE A 67 7.90 0.95 6.90
N GLY A 68 7.66 2.21 7.27
CA GLY A 68 6.72 3.09 6.61
C GLY A 68 7.08 3.31 5.13
N LEU A 69 8.36 3.57 4.84
CA LEU A 69 8.84 3.75 3.46
C LEU A 69 8.68 2.46 2.64
N ILE A 70 9.07 1.31 3.19
CA ILE A 70 8.91 0.00 2.52
C ILE A 70 7.43 -0.23 2.18
N LEU A 71 6.54 0.06 3.12
CA LEU A 71 5.10 -0.14 2.96
C LEU A 71 4.52 0.83 1.92
N VAL A 72 4.88 2.11 1.95
CA VAL A 72 4.40 3.11 0.98
C VAL A 72 4.87 2.78 -0.43
N ILE A 73 6.15 2.42 -0.61
CA ILE A 73 6.70 2.01 -1.90
C ILE A 73 6.01 0.73 -2.39
N GLY A 74 5.78 -0.24 -1.50
CA GLY A 74 5.05 -1.47 -1.83
C GLY A 74 3.63 -1.21 -2.30
N LEU A 75 2.87 -0.36 -1.61
CA LEU A 75 1.50 0.00 -2.01
C LEU A 75 1.47 0.79 -3.32
N LEU A 76 2.39 1.73 -3.53
CA LEU A 76 2.54 2.42 -4.81
C LEU A 76 2.81 1.42 -5.95
N GLY A 77 3.73 0.48 -5.74
CA GLY A 77 4.04 -0.57 -6.71
C GLY A 77 2.83 -1.42 -7.06
N ILE A 78 2.06 -1.86 -6.06
CA ILE A 78 0.82 -2.64 -6.27
C ILE A 78 -0.21 -1.82 -7.07
N GLY A 79 -0.43 -0.57 -6.70
CA GLY A 79 -1.38 0.30 -7.41
C GLY A 79 -1.00 0.48 -8.88
N LEU A 80 0.29 0.70 -9.16
CA LEU A 80 0.80 0.86 -10.52
C LEU A 80 0.75 -0.43 -11.34
N ASP A 81 1.13 -1.58 -10.76
CA ASP A 81 1.09 -2.88 -11.44
C ASP A 81 -0.35 -3.28 -11.80
N ILE A 82 -1.31 -3.02 -10.91
CA ILE A 82 -2.72 -3.25 -11.19
C ILE A 82 -3.21 -2.34 -12.32
N VAL A 83 -2.87 -1.05 -12.30
CA VAL A 83 -3.26 -0.13 -13.39
C VAL A 83 -2.62 -0.53 -14.73
N HIS A 84 -1.38 -1.02 -14.72
CA HIS A 84 -0.70 -1.46 -15.93
C HIS A 84 -1.24 -2.78 -16.50
N THR A 85 -1.83 -3.63 -15.65
CA THR A 85 -2.40 -4.93 -16.04
C THR A 85 -3.91 -4.89 -16.31
N MET A 86 -4.56 -3.74 -16.14
CA MET A 86 -5.96 -3.48 -16.49
C MET A 86 -6.13 -3.05 -17.94
#